data_AF-A0A024FYL9-F1
#
_entry.id   AF-A0A024FYL9-F1
#
_cell.length_a   1.000
_cell.length_b   1.000
_cell.length_c   1.000
_cell.angle_alpha   90.00
_cell.angle_beta   90.00
_cell.angle_gamma   90.00
#
_symmetry.space_group_name_H-M   'P 1'
#
loop_
_entity.id
_entity.type
_entity.pdbx_description
1 polymer ?
#
loop_
_entity_poly.entity_id
_entity_poly.type
_entity_poly.pdbx_seq_one_letter_code
_entity_poly.pdbx_strand_id
1 'polypeptide(L)'
;MHRKNTASNDEDKSVYGTCLEMCPEAEFISRKRDNLLSRFEKIKEAHDEIQYIALKAYRRPAAGRMEILLHELRPPSVLLDTLRHLFTKILQWPNGGFDSPFLSALSTENTFLSLYNFIHDRVRSVRQDFIIQRIINSTYATALEWIIRFYILSFITANAILAEKYHSEWSETLHQEQLASALYSLSSLYLTPTMTLTPHKAEMLAYRILFHIDNTEAVSSFLVSLPRSTLSWPPIARALRFFTSFHCGNYMLYGKLLAEATFLEKALLLTHSVKLSKRAFQIMSKAYNKQSVPLDDVLNWLCGVDRETLVHVCRSLNIEMSTSIHFKIATISTRESRNEVKSLATYWSSERVNTTECIVKT
;
A
#
# COMPACT_ATOMS: atom_id res chain seq x y z
N MET A 1 52.36 -0.49 35.49
CA MET A 1 52.39 0.24 34.21
C MET A 1 50.96 0.44 33.72
N HIS A 2 50.45 1.67 33.83
CA HIS A 2 49.14 2.08 33.33
C HIS A 2 49.11 2.06 31.79
N ARG A 3 48.23 1.25 31.20
CA ARG A 3 47.78 1.49 29.82
C ARG A 3 46.46 2.24 29.89
N LYS A 4 46.52 3.53 29.59
CA LYS A 4 45.37 4.39 29.29
C LYS A 4 44.65 3.79 28.08
N ASN A 5 43.41 3.32 28.27
CA ASN A 5 42.46 3.17 27.19
C ASN A 5 41.97 4.58 26.84
N THR A 6 42.53 5.16 25.78
CA THR A 6 41.93 6.32 25.11
C THR A 6 40.71 5.82 24.36
N ALA A 7 39.55 5.85 25.00
CA ALA A 7 38.28 5.83 24.31
C ALA A 7 38.19 7.14 23.52
N SER A 8 38.35 7.06 22.20
CA SER A 8 37.97 8.15 21.31
C SER A 8 36.46 8.31 21.40
N ASN A 9 36.02 9.36 22.09
CA ASN A 9 34.68 9.90 21.94
C ASN A 9 34.54 10.38 20.49
N ASP A 10 34.07 9.50 19.60
CA ASP A 10 33.47 9.93 18.34
C ASP A 10 32.17 10.63 18.73
N GLU A 11 32.23 11.96 18.85
CA GLU A 11 31.04 12.79 18.85
C GLU A 11 30.22 12.41 17.62
N ASP A 12 29.00 11.88 17.83
CA ASP A 12 28.04 11.52 16.79
C ASP A 12 27.71 12.79 16.00
N LYS A 13 28.54 13.09 14.98
CA LYS A 13 28.30 14.20 14.06
C LYS A 13 26.91 14.00 13.49
N SER A 14 26.00 14.88 13.85
CA SER A 14 24.64 14.89 13.34
C SER A 14 24.68 14.89 11.81
N VAL A 15 24.27 13.78 11.20
CA VAL A 15 24.18 13.65 9.74
C VAL A 15 22.95 14.43 9.31
N TYR A 16 23.14 15.65 8.81
CA TYR A 16 22.07 16.51 8.35
C TYR A 16 22.32 16.95 6.90
N GLY A 17 21.36 16.68 6.03
CA GLY A 17 21.45 16.96 4.60
C GLY A 17 21.33 18.44 4.27
N THR A 18 22.07 18.88 3.26
CA THR A 18 22.09 20.28 2.79
C THR A 18 21.57 20.45 1.36
N CYS A 19 21.09 19.39 0.72
CA CYS A 19 20.47 19.46 -0.60
C CYS A 19 19.09 20.11 -0.51
N LEU A 20 18.97 21.38 -0.93
CA LEU A 20 17.71 22.12 -0.89
C LEU A 20 16.76 21.81 -2.07
N GLU A 21 17.23 21.03 -3.04
CA GLU A 21 16.48 20.60 -4.21
C GLU A 21 15.94 19.18 -4.05
N MET A 22 14.89 18.82 -4.80
CA MET A 22 14.34 17.45 -4.78
C MET A 22 15.29 16.39 -5.38
N CYS A 23 16.32 16.84 -6.09
CA CYS A 23 17.45 16.05 -6.60
C CYS A 23 18.76 16.81 -6.42
N PRO A 24 19.83 16.17 -5.91
CA PRO A 24 21.17 16.76 -5.89
C PRO A 24 21.63 17.19 -7.29
N GLU A 25 22.28 18.34 -7.38
CA GLU A 25 22.71 18.94 -8.65
C GLU A 25 23.64 18.02 -9.46
N ALA A 26 24.63 17.40 -8.79
CA ALA A 26 25.54 16.46 -9.43
C ALA A 26 24.82 15.26 -10.05
N GLU A 27 23.79 14.73 -9.36
CA GLU A 27 22.97 13.64 -9.89
C GLU A 27 22.13 14.10 -11.08
N PHE A 28 21.53 15.29 -11.00
CA PHE A 28 20.77 15.86 -12.11
C PHE A 28 21.63 16.04 -13.36
N ILE A 29 22.82 16.65 -13.22
CA ILE A 29 23.75 16.87 -14.32
C ILE A 29 24.18 15.54 -14.95
N SER A 30 24.54 14.54 -14.13
CA SER A 30 24.92 13.22 -14.65
C SER A 30 23.77 12.55 -15.39
N ARG A 31 22.57 12.48 -14.80
CA ARG A 31 21.41 11.85 -15.45
C ARG A 31 20.96 12.60 -16.69
N LYS A 32 21.10 13.93 -16.73
CA LYS A 32 20.81 14.74 -17.92
C LYS A 32 21.81 14.42 -19.04
N ARG A 33 23.11 14.39 -18.75
CA ARG A 33 24.17 14.04 -19.71
C ARG A 33 23.96 12.64 -20.28
N ASP A 34 23.59 11.69 -19.43
CA ASP A 34 23.47 10.28 -19.79
C ASP A 34 22.07 9.91 -20.34
N ASN A 35 21.17 10.91 -20.53
CA ASN A 35 19.78 10.73 -20.98
C ASN A 35 18.95 9.76 -20.11
N LEU A 36 19.19 9.77 -18.79
CA LEU A 36 18.53 8.91 -17.80
C LEU A 36 17.41 9.61 -17.01
N LEU A 37 17.01 10.82 -17.42
CA LEU A 37 15.87 11.52 -16.84
C LEU A 37 14.56 10.90 -17.34
N SER A 38 13.67 10.59 -16.41
CA SER A 38 12.37 10.00 -16.69
C SER A 38 11.47 10.98 -17.44
N ARG A 39 10.56 10.47 -18.27
CA ARG A 39 9.49 11.28 -18.87
C ARG A 39 8.62 11.98 -17.81
N PHE A 40 8.50 11.39 -16.62
CA PHE A 40 7.72 11.94 -15.51
C PHE A 40 8.41 13.13 -14.82
N GLU A 41 9.69 13.36 -15.09
CA GLU A 41 10.46 14.50 -14.58
C GLU A 41 10.41 15.71 -15.54
N LYS A 42 9.76 15.58 -16.72
CA LYS A 42 9.63 16.63 -17.74
C LYS A 42 8.37 17.47 -17.51
N ILE A 43 8.50 18.80 -17.58
CA ILE A 43 7.38 19.72 -17.29
C ILE A 43 6.81 20.34 -18.57
N LYS A 44 7.64 21.02 -19.38
CA LYS A 44 7.27 21.70 -20.63
C LYS A 44 8.49 21.80 -21.55
N GLU A 45 8.21 21.87 -22.85
CA GLU A 45 9.12 22.36 -23.87
C GLU A 45 8.79 23.85 -24.06
N ALA A 46 9.68 24.73 -23.63
CA ALA A 46 9.52 26.17 -23.84
C ALA A 46 10.77 26.65 -24.59
N HIS A 47 10.58 27.29 -25.75
CA HIS A 47 11.67 27.82 -26.58
C HIS A 47 12.74 26.75 -26.91
N ASP A 48 12.32 25.57 -27.37
CA ASP A 48 13.17 24.41 -27.70
C ASP A 48 14.02 23.83 -26.55
N GLU A 49 13.87 24.32 -25.31
CA GLU A 49 14.50 23.75 -24.12
C GLU A 49 13.52 22.95 -23.25
N ILE A 50 13.89 21.71 -22.92
CA ILE A 50 13.13 20.85 -22.02
C ILE A 50 13.43 21.25 -20.57
N GLN A 51 12.40 21.66 -19.83
CA GLN A 51 12.50 21.93 -18.40
C GLN A 51 12.19 20.66 -17.58
N TYR A 52 13.00 20.43 -16.53
CA TYR A 52 12.90 19.27 -15.65
C TYR A 52 12.66 19.65 -14.19
N ILE A 53 11.82 18.89 -13.48
CA ILE A 53 11.88 18.73 -12.02
C ILE A 53 12.44 17.33 -11.78
N ALA A 54 13.75 17.26 -11.52
CA ALA A 54 14.42 15.99 -11.25
C ALA A 54 14.17 15.57 -9.79
N LEU A 55 13.96 14.28 -9.58
CA LEU A 55 13.80 13.69 -8.26
C LEU A 55 14.93 12.70 -8.01
N LYS A 56 15.57 12.77 -6.84
CA LYS A 56 16.69 11.87 -6.49
C LYS A 56 16.28 10.40 -6.64
N ALA A 57 17.03 9.62 -7.42
CA ALA A 57 16.80 8.19 -7.61
C ALA A 57 17.25 7.40 -6.36
N TYR A 58 16.69 6.22 -6.15
CA TYR A 58 17.15 5.35 -5.07
C TYR A 58 18.50 4.74 -5.43
N ARG A 59 19.48 4.84 -4.52
CA ARG A 59 20.79 4.19 -4.68
C ARG A 59 20.84 2.96 -3.78
N ARG A 60 21.12 1.78 -4.33
CA ARG A 60 21.34 0.59 -3.51
C ARG A 60 22.55 0.84 -2.61
N PRO A 61 22.49 0.52 -1.30
CA PRO A 61 23.68 0.53 -0.47
C PRO A 61 24.73 -0.39 -1.10
N ALA A 62 25.88 0.16 -1.49
CA ALA A 62 27.00 -0.64 -1.97
C ALA A 62 27.61 -1.42 -0.80
N ALA A 63 28.21 -2.58 -1.08
CA ALA A 63 28.99 -3.31 -0.07
C ALA A 63 30.26 -2.52 0.25
N GLY A 64 30.23 -1.74 1.33
CA GLY A 64 31.32 -0.86 1.78
C GLY A 64 30.81 0.40 2.46
N ARG A 65 31.66 1.10 3.22
CA ARG A 65 31.35 2.44 3.73
C ARG A 65 31.45 3.44 2.57
N MET A 66 30.36 3.69 1.86
CA MET A 66 30.27 4.89 1.03
C MET A 66 30.31 6.11 1.95
N GLU A 67 31.15 7.08 1.60
CA GLU A 67 31.20 8.36 2.28
C GLU A 67 29.83 9.04 2.17
N ILE A 68 29.26 9.45 3.31
CA ILE A 68 27.97 10.15 3.33
C ILE A 68 28.24 11.61 2.97
N LEU A 69 27.86 12.00 1.76
CA LEU A 69 27.97 13.39 1.31
C LEU A 69 26.71 14.17 1.73
N LEU A 70 26.87 15.12 2.66
CA LEU A 70 25.73 15.89 3.18
C LEU A 70 24.98 16.68 2.10
N HIS A 71 25.69 17.17 1.08
CA HIS A 71 25.09 17.87 -0.07
C HIS A 71 24.33 16.94 -1.03
N GLU A 72 24.43 15.62 -0.87
CA GLU A 72 23.60 14.65 -1.57
C GLU A 72 22.34 14.26 -0.77
N LEU A 73 22.25 14.60 0.52
CA LEU A 73 21.10 14.29 1.37
C LEU A 73 20.14 15.48 1.44
N ARG A 74 18.85 15.20 1.29
CA ARG A 74 17.79 16.22 1.41
C ARG A 74 17.34 16.35 2.88
N PRO A 75 17.18 17.57 3.43
CA PRO A 75 16.65 17.77 4.77
C PRO A 75 15.16 17.41 4.84
N PRO A 76 14.59 17.22 6.05
CA PRO A 76 13.21 16.77 6.24
C PRO A 76 12.14 17.55 5.46
N SER A 77 12.27 18.87 5.36
CA SER A 77 11.33 19.73 4.62
C SER A 77 11.29 19.36 3.13
N VAL A 78 12.46 19.26 2.49
CA VAL A 78 12.61 18.92 1.07
C VAL A 78 12.16 17.48 0.81
N LEU A 79 12.38 16.56 1.74
CA LEU A 79 11.86 15.18 1.66
C LEU A 79 10.33 15.16 1.63
N LEU A 80 9.67 15.95 2.49
CA LEU A 80 8.22 16.05 2.50
C LEU A 80 7.68 16.74 1.23
N ASP A 81 8.34 17.80 0.77
CA ASP A 81 7.99 18.49 -0.48
C ASP A 81 8.16 17.57 -1.69
N THR A 82 9.19 16.70 -1.68
CA THR A 82 9.39 15.67 -2.71
C THR A 82 8.22 14.69 -2.74
N LEU A 83 7.77 14.18 -1.59
CA LEU A 83 6.60 13.29 -1.53
C LEU A 83 5.32 14.01 -1.95
N ARG A 84 5.15 15.27 -1.54
CA ARG A 84 4.01 16.10 -1.97
C ARG A 84 4.00 16.25 -3.50
N HIS A 85 5.14 16.54 -4.12
CA HIS A 85 5.23 16.61 -5.58
C HIS A 85 4.91 15.26 -6.25
N LEU A 86 5.46 14.16 -5.73
CA LEU A 86 5.17 12.81 -6.22
C LEU A 86 3.67 12.52 -6.19
N PHE A 87 3.00 12.78 -5.07
CA PHE A 87 1.60 12.36 -4.87
C PHE A 87 0.56 13.36 -5.38
N THR A 88 0.91 14.63 -5.57
CA THR A 88 -0.04 15.68 -6.05
C THR A 88 0.16 16.09 -7.50
N LYS A 89 1.34 15.80 -8.09
CA LYS A 89 1.67 16.16 -9.48
C LYS A 89 1.96 14.95 -10.33
N ILE A 90 2.89 14.10 -9.89
CA ILE A 90 3.33 12.95 -10.71
C ILE A 90 2.30 11.83 -10.69
N LEU A 91 1.68 11.53 -9.55
CA LEU A 91 0.62 10.52 -9.46
C LEU A 91 -0.57 10.83 -10.38
N GLN A 92 -0.83 12.11 -10.62
CA GLN A 92 -1.88 12.63 -11.50
C GLN A 92 -1.49 12.58 -13.00
N TRP A 93 -0.50 11.76 -13.35
CA TRP A 93 -0.05 11.66 -14.73
C TRP A 93 -1.18 11.15 -15.63
N PRO A 94 -1.44 11.78 -16.80
CA PRO A 94 -2.51 11.36 -17.70
C PRO A 94 -2.40 9.88 -18.07
N ASN A 95 -3.51 9.15 -17.97
CA ASN A 95 -3.57 7.70 -18.21
C ASN A 95 -2.63 6.87 -17.31
N GLY A 96 -2.26 7.41 -16.14
CA GLY A 96 -1.40 6.76 -15.14
C GLY A 96 -2.07 5.65 -14.33
N GLY A 97 -3.37 5.39 -14.54
CA GLY A 97 -4.14 4.34 -13.87
C GLY A 97 -4.76 4.74 -12.53
N PHE A 98 -4.24 5.77 -11.86
CA PHE A 98 -4.75 6.23 -10.56
C PHE A 98 -6.00 7.12 -10.67
N ASP A 99 -6.12 7.95 -11.73
CA ASP A 99 -7.22 8.92 -11.85
C ASP A 99 -8.45 8.39 -12.61
N SER A 100 -8.29 7.25 -13.30
CA SER A 100 -9.38 6.57 -13.98
C SER A 100 -9.00 5.11 -14.23
N PRO A 101 -9.55 4.17 -13.46
CA PRO A 101 -9.43 2.75 -13.76
C PRO A 101 -10.18 2.34 -15.05
N PHE A 102 -10.94 3.25 -15.69
CA PHE A 102 -11.94 2.93 -16.72
C PHE A 102 -11.78 3.65 -18.06
N LEU A 103 -10.66 4.31 -18.35
CA LEU A 103 -10.37 4.87 -19.69
C LEU A 103 -9.23 4.09 -20.39
N SER A 104 -9.60 3.41 -21.48
CA SER A 104 -8.80 2.63 -22.45
C SER A 104 -7.74 1.65 -21.90
N ALA A 105 -8.15 0.39 -21.77
CA ALA A 105 -7.45 -0.73 -21.12
C ALA A 105 -5.98 -1.00 -21.52
N LEU A 106 -5.53 -0.69 -22.74
CA LEU A 106 -4.18 -1.07 -23.18
C LEU A 106 -3.09 0.00 -22.91
N SER A 107 -3.42 1.28 -23.06
CA SER A 107 -2.48 2.40 -22.82
C SER A 107 -2.22 2.61 -21.33
N THR A 108 -3.16 2.19 -20.49
CA THR A 108 -3.18 2.48 -19.05
C THR A 108 -2.32 1.51 -18.25
N GLU A 109 -2.20 0.23 -18.65
CA GLU A 109 -1.42 -0.78 -17.90
C GLU A 109 0.09 -0.48 -17.88
N ASN A 110 0.71 -0.29 -19.05
CA ASN A 110 2.15 0.00 -19.13
C ASN A 110 2.48 1.37 -18.52
N THR A 111 1.59 2.36 -18.72
CA THR A 111 1.76 3.69 -18.15
C THR A 111 1.67 3.65 -16.62
N PHE A 112 0.70 2.92 -16.06
CA PHE A 112 0.62 2.67 -14.63
C PHE A 112 1.87 2.01 -14.09
N LEU A 113 2.32 0.90 -14.70
CA LEU A 113 3.47 0.17 -14.20
C LEU A 113 4.74 1.03 -14.23
N SER A 114 4.97 1.76 -15.32
CA SER A 114 6.07 2.72 -15.44
C SER A 114 5.99 3.81 -14.37
N LEU A 115 4.80 4.36 -14.14
CA LEU A 115 4.55 5.42 -13.16
C LEU A 115 4.73 4.92 -11.73
N TYR A 116 4.14 3.78 -11.39
CA TYR A 116 4.31 3.12 -10.10
C TYR A 116 5.78 2.83 -9.83
N ASN A 117 6.50 2.23 -10.77
CA ASN A 117 7.93 1.91 -10.60
C ASN A 117 8.76 3.18 -10.38
N PHE A 118 8.45 4.25 -11.11
CA PHE A 118 9.09 5.55 -10.90
C PHE A 118 8.81 6.11 -9.50
N ILE A 119 7.54 6.21 -9.09
CA ILE A 119 7.17 6.74 -7.77
C ILE A 119 7.74 5.86 -6.65
N HIS A 120 7.64 4.53 -6.78
CA HIS A 120 8.19 3.56 -5.84
C HIS A 120 9.70 3.76 -5.65
N ASP A 121 10.46 3.94 -6.73
CA ASP A 121 11.89 4.22 -6.66
C ASP A 121 12.17 5.52 -5.89
N ARG A 122 11.48 6.62 -6.24
CA ARG A 122 11.69 7.93 -5.61
C ARG A 122 11.25 7.93 -4.13
N VAL A 123 10.17 7.22 -3.78
CA VAL A 123 9.74 6.98 -2.40
C VAL A 123 10.84 6.26 -1.61
N ARG A 124 11.47 5.23 -2.18
CA ARG A 124 12.59 4.54 -1.53
C ARG A 124 13.79 5.45 -1.33
N SER A 125 14.09 6.33 -2.29
CA SER A 125 15.13 7.36 -2.15
C SER A 125 14.82 8.32 -0.98
N VAL A 126 13.58 8.78 -0.88
CA VAL A 126 13.14 9.65 0.24
C VAL A 126 13.29 8.93 1.58
N ARG A 127 12.82 7.69 1.69
CA ARG A 127 12.97 6.88 2.92
C ARG A 127 14.44 6.65 3.26
N GLN A 128 15.28 6.40 2.27
CA GLN A 128 16.72 6.22 2.45
C GLN A 128 17.37 7.47 3.07
N ASP A 129 17.02 8.68 2.61
CA ASP A 129 17.54 9.92 3.18
C ASP A 129 17.09 10.12 4.63
N PHE A 130 15.83 9.80 4.98
CA PHE A 130 15.35 9.82 6.37
C PHE A 130 16.16 8.86 7.26
N ILE A 131 16.42 7.65 6.77
CA ILE A 131 17.16 6.60 7.50
C ILE A 131 18.62 6.99 7.71
N ILE A 132 19.31 7.47 6.66
CA ILE A 132 20.73 7.86 6.74
C ILE A 132 20.92 9.00 7.75
N GLN A 133 20.00 9.97 7.77
CA GLN A 133 20.03 11.10 8.70
C GLN A 133 19.47 10.77 10.09
N ARG A 134 18.98 9.54 10.32
CA ARG A 134 18.38 9.08 11.58
C ARG A 134 17.26 10.00 12.09
N ILE A 135 16.44 10.51 11.18
CA ILE A 135 15.35 11.44 11.52
C ILE A 135 14.15 10.65 12.08
N ILE A 136 13.73 10.97 13.29
CA ILE A 136 12.64 10.30 14.03
C ILE A 136 11.71 11.38 14.61
N ASN A 137 10.98 12.09 13.74
CA ASN A 137 10.11 13.21 14.11
C ASN A 137 8.74 13.16 13.41
N SER A 138 7.88 14.15 13.66
CA SER A 138 6.54 14.26 13.06
C SER A 138 6.56 14.40 11.53
N THR A 139 7.61 15.00 10.95
CA THR A 139 7.80 15.06 9.50
C THR A 139 7.98 13.66 8.91
N TYR A 140 8.80 12.82 9.56
CA TYR A 140 8.96 11.43 9.12
C TYR A 140 7.67 10.61 9.33
N ALA A 141 6.93 10.85 10.41
CA ALA A 141 5.61 10.24 10.61
C ALA A 141 4.66 10.57 9.45
N THR A 142 4.55 11.85 9.09
CA THR A 142 3.71 12.33 7.99
C THR A 142 4.14 11.71 6.65
N ALA A 143 5.45 11.65 6.39
CA ALA A 143 5.99 11.00 5.21
C ALA A 143 5.57 9.52 5.12
N LEU A 144 5.70 8.76 6.22
CA LEU A 144 5.28 7.36 6.27
C LEU A 144 3.77 7.19 6.12
N GLU A 145 2.96 8.07 6.73
CA GLU A 145 1.50 8.07 6.56
C GLU A 145 1.13 8.16 5.07
N TRP A 146 1.70 9.10 4.32
CA TRP A 146 1.43 9.24 2.88
C TRP A 146 1.95 8.03 2.09
N ILE A 147 3.15 7.55 2.39
CA ILE A 147 3.75 6.38 1.72
C ILE A 147 2.89 5.12 1.91
N ILE A 148 2.38 4.87 3.12
CA ILE A 148 1.48 3.74 3.41
C ILE A 148 0.22 3.82 2.56
N ARG A 149 -0.43 4.99 2.51
CA ARG A 149 -1.65 5.19 1.72
C ARG A 149 -1.38 5.02 0.21
N PHE A 150 -0.24 5.50 -0.28
CA PHE A 150 0.19 5.27 -1.67
C PHE A 150 0.34 3.78 -2.00
N TYR A 151 0.99 3.00 -1.12
CA TYR A 151 1.14 1.57 -1.36
C TYR A 151 -0.21 0.83 -1.33
N ILE A 152 -1.08 1.13 -0.37
CA ILE A 152 -2.44 0.54 -0.31
C ILE A 152 -3.21 0.84 -1.61
N LEU A 153 -3.21 2.10 -2.06
CA LEU A 153 -3.87 2.51 -3.29
C LEU A 153 -3.26 1.81 -4.52
N SER A 154 -1.93 1.73 -4.58
CA SER A 154 -1.23 1.08 -5.68
C SER A 154 -1.54 -0.42 -5.75
N PHE A 155 -1.74 -1.08 -4.61
CA PHE A 155 -2.07 -2.51 -4.56
C PHE A 155 -3.43 -2.80 -5.20
N ILE A 156 -4.48 -2.08 -4.79
CA ILE A 156 -5.81 -2.28 -5.37
C ILE A 156 -5.85 -1.87 -6.85
N THR A 157 -5.17 -0.77 -7.22
CA THR A 157 -5.08 -0.30 -8.60
C THR A 157 -4.39 -1.34 -9.48
N ALA A 158 -3.25 -1.87 -9.05
CA ALA A 158 -2.51 -2.91 -9.77
C ALA A 158 -3.37 -4.15 -10.00
N ASN A 159 -4.08 -4.62 -8.98
CA ASN A 159 -4.98 -5.78 -9.10
C ASN A 159 -6.18 -5.50 -10.02
N ALA A 160 -6.69 -4.26 -10.04
CA ALA A 160 -7.81 -3.89 -10.90
C ALA A 160 -7.43 -3.81 -12.38
N ILE A 161 -6.26 -3.26 -12.72
CA ILE A 161 -5.92 -2.93 -14.11
C ILE A 161 -4.91 -3.88 -14.75
N LEU A 162 -3.89 -4.37 -14.03
CA LEU A 162 -2.82 -5.15 -14.66
C LEU A 162 -3.35 -6.47 -15.23
N ALA A 163 -3.02 -6.75 -16.50
CA ALA A 163 -3.23 -8.05 -17.09
C ALA A 163 -2.14 -9.05 -16.67
N GLU A 164 -2.42 -10.35 -16.88
CA GLU A 164 -1.53 -11.42 -16.42
C GLU A 164 -0.09 -11.30 -16.95
N LYS A 165 0.07 -10.73 -18.15
CA LYS A 165 1.37 -10.52 -18.81
C LYS A 165 2.33 -9.61 -18.04
N TYR A 166 1.82 -8.69 -17.21
CA TYR A 166 2.65 -7.74 -16.46
C TYR A 166 3.05 -8.24 -15.07
N HIS A 167 2.63 -9.45 -14.66
CA HIS A 167 2.97 -9.99 -13.33
C HIS A 167 4.45 -10.33 -13.16
N SER A 168 5.22 -10.51 -14.24
CA SER A 168 6.68 -10.65 -14.17
C SER A 168 7.38 -9.33 -13.83
N GLU A 169 6.78 -8.21 -14.20
CA GLU A 169 7.32 -6.86 -13.98
C GLU A 169 6.78 -6.24 -12.67
N TRP A 170 5.55 -6.58 -12.28
CA TRP A 170 4.98 -6.24 -10.98
C TRP A 170 5.45 -7.20 -9.89
N SER A 171 6.40 -6.75 -9.07
CA SER A 171 6.83 -7.50 -7.89
C SER A 171 5.91 -7.23 -6.70
N GLU A 172 4.88 -8.08 -6.55
CA GLU A 172 3.97 -8.04 -5.40
C GLU A 172 4.72 -8.25 -4.08
N THR A 173 5.70 -9.16 -4.05
CA THR A 173 6.52 -9.39 -2.85
C THR A 173 7.25 -8.13 -2.41
N LEU A 174 7.96 -7.44 -3.33
CA LEU A 174 8.67 -6.21 -3.00
C LEU A 174 7.69 -5.11 -2.56
N HIS A 175 6.53 -5.01 -3.20
CA HIS A 175 5.48 -4.08 -2.81
C HIS A 175 5.04 -4.31 -1.35
N GLN A 176 4.69 -5.56 -1.01
CA GLN A 176 4.25 -5.98 0.31
C GLN A 176 5.33 -5.72 1.37
N GLU A 177 6.59 -6.02 1.06
CA GLU A 177 7.74 -5.73 1.93
C GLU A 177 7.91 -4.22 2.22
N GLN A 178 7.74 -3.37 1.20
CA GLN A 178 7.84 -1.92 1.40
C GLN A 178 6.70 -1.38 2.26
N LEU A 179 5.46 -1.84 2.05
CA LEU A 179 4.30 -1.48 2.85
C LEU A 179 4.46 -1.95 4.30
N ALA A 180 4.82 -3.22 4.52
CA ALA A 180 5.08 -3.79 5.85
C ALA A 180 6.16 -2.99 6.59
N SER A 181 7.28 -2.73 5.92
CA SER A 181 8.38 -1.93 6.47
C SER A 181 7.94 -0.52 6.89
N ALA A 182 7.10 0.14 6.08
CA ALA A 182 6.57 1.46 6.41
C ALA A 182 5.61 1.41 7.61
N LEU A 183 4.69 0.44 7.65
CA LEU A 183 3.75 0.22 8.77
C LEU A 183 4.50 -0.05 10.09
N TYR A 184 5.54 -0.87 10.07
CA TYR A 184 6.37 -1.16 11.24
C TYR A 184 7.14 0.06 11.71
N SER A 185 7.78 0.79 10.79
CA SER A 185 8.52 2.01 11.11
C SER A 185 7.61 3.06 11.76
N LEU A 186 6.43 3.27 11.19
CA LEU A 186 5.47 4.26 11.69
C LEU A 186 4.86 3.85 13.04
N SER A 187 4.54 2.56 13.20
CA SER A 187 4.05 2.04 14.48
C SER A 187 5.08 2.25 15.60
N SER A 188 6.34 1.94 15.35
CA SER A 188 7.44 2.15 16.31
C SER A 188 7.57 3.64 16.67
N LEU A 189 7.49 4.52 15.66
CA LEU A 189 7.53 5.96 15.85
C LEU A 189 6.39 6.47 16.74
N TYR A 190 5.16 6.01 16.51
CA TYR A 190 4.01 6.40 17.32
C TYR A 190 4.01 5.85 18.74
N LEU A 191 4.70 4.74 18.99
CA LEU A 191 4.84 4.16 20.33
C LEU A 191 5.97 4.81 21.13
N THR A 192 6.74 5.72 20.52
CA THR A 192 7.76 6.50 21.23
C THR A 192 7.07 7.58 22.10
N PRO A 193 7.42 7.72 23.40
CA PRO A 193 6.77 8.65 24.31
C PRO A 193 6.82 10.13 23.89
N THR A 194 7.85 10.51 23.13
CA THR A 194 8.08 11.89 22.68
C THR A 194 7.23 12.27 21.47
N MET A 195 6.55 11.32 20.82
CA MET A 195 5.77 11.60 19.63
C MET A 195 4.37 12.08 20.01
N THR A 196 4.04 13.30 19.58
CA THR A 196 2.71 13.88 19.78
C THR A 196 1.65 13.06 19.06
N LEU A 197 0.43 13.04 19.62
CA LEU A 197 -0.70 12.39 18.99
C LEU A 197 -1.01 13.06 17.64
N THR A 198 -0.91 12.32 16.55
CA THR A 198 -1.42 12.78 15.23
C THR A 198 -2.86 12.31 15.06
N PRO A 199 -3.71 13.06 14.33
CA PRO A 199 -5.10 12.66 14.08
C PRO A 199 -5.18 11.32 13.32
N HIS A 200 -4.14 10.96 12.58
CA HIS A 200 -4.08 9.74 11.76
C HIS A 200 -3.52 8.52 12.49
N LYS A 201 -3.03 8.66 13.73
CA LYS A 201 -2.40 7.56 14.47
C LYS A 201 -3.32 6.34 14.58
N ALA A 202 -4.60 6.54 14.92
CA ALA A 202 -5.55 5.44 15.03
C ALA A 202 -5.79 4.72 13.69
N GLU A 203 -5.92 5.47 12.59
CA GLU A 203 -6.06 4.94 11.23
C GLU A 203 -4.86 4.06 10.86
N MET A 204 -3.65 4.52 11.11
CA MET A 204 -2.41 3.82 10.73
C MET A 204 -2.17 2.55 11.52
N LEU A 205 -2.43 2.57 12.83
CA LEU A 205 -2.32 1.37 13.66
C LEU A 205 -3.39 0.34 13.25
N ALA A 206 -4.59 0.79 12.87
CA ALA A 206 -5.63 -0.08 12.31
C ALA A 206 -5.19 -0.71 10.98
N TYR A 207 -4.56 0.04 10.08
CA TYR A 207 -4.02 -0.51 8.83
C TYR A 207 -3.00 -1.61 9.06
N ARG A 208 -2.14 -1.52 10.08
CA ARG A 208 -1.22 -2.61 10.41
C ARG A 208 -1.95 -3.88 10.83
N ILE A 209 -3.06 -3.77 11.56
CA ILE A 209 -3.89 -4.93 11.94
C ILE A 209 -4.52 -5.55 10.69
N LEU A 210 -5.15 -4.74 9.84
CA LEU A 210 -5.83 -5.21 8.63
C LEU A 210 -4.86 -5.85 7.62
N PHE A 211 -3.67 -5.28 7.47
CA PHE A 211 -2.61 -5.79 6.61
C PHE A 211 -2.13 -7.20 7.02
N HIS A 212 -2.19 -7.51 8.32
CA HIS A 212 -1.79 -8.81 8.86
C HIS A 212 -2.99 -9.65 9.34
N ILE A 213 -4.19 -9.40 8.82
CA ILE A 213 -5.43 -9.98 9.35
C ILE A 213 -5.45 -11.52 9.32
N ASP A 214 -4.66 -12.16 8.46
CA ASP A 214 -4.54 -13.63 8.40
C ASP A 214 -3.36 -14.19 9.20
N ASN A 215 -2.58 -13.35 9.87
CA ASN A 215 -1.45 -13.71 10.71
C ASN A 215 -1.73 -13.37 12.18
N THR A 216 -2.30 -14.35 12.89
CA THR A 216 -2.66 -14.25 14.32
C THR A 216 -1.47 -13.85 15.20
N GLU A 217 -0.27 -14.38 14.92
CA GLU A 217 0.92 -14.10 15.72
C GLU A 217 1.38 -12.66 15.56
N ALA A 218 1.45 -12.17 14.31
CA ALA A 218 1.85 -10.79 14.02
C ALA A 218 0.89 -9.78 14.63
N VAL A 219 -0.43 -10.02 14.53
CA VAL A 219 -1.45 -9.15 15.15
C VAL A 219 -1.35 -9.20 16.67
N SER A 220 -1.28 -10.39 17.27
CA SER A 220 -1.22 -10.53 18.74
C SER A 220 0.02 -9.87 19.34
N SER A 221 1.19 -10.07 18.72
CA SER A 221 2.45 -9.42 19.11
C SER A 221 2.33 -7.89 19.04
N PHE A 222 1.73 -7.37 17.97
CA PHE A 222 1.49 -5.94 17.84
C PHE A 222 0.52 -5.41 18.92
N LEU A 223 -0.58 -6.10 19.20
CA LEU A 223 -1.54 -5.69 20.24
C LEU A 223 -0.90 -5.61 21.63
N VAL A 224 0.03 -6.51 21.96
CA VAL A 224 0.78 -6.48 23.23
C VAL A 224 1.62 -5.20 23.35
N SER A 225 2.15 -4.68 22.24
CA SER A 225 2.92 -3.43 22.21
C SER A 225 2.07 -2.16 22.28
N LEU A 226 0.75 -2.26 22.10
CA LEU A 226 -0.14 -1.10 22.13
C LEU A 226 -0.57 -0.75 23.56
N PRO A 227 -0.66 0.54 23.93
CA PRO A 227 -1.31 0.95 25.16
C PRO A 227 -2.79 0.51 25.18
N ARG A 228 -3.28 0.01 26.31
CA ARG A 228 -4.67 -0.52 26.40
C ARG A 228 -5.75 0.48 25.99
N SER A 229 -5.52 1.78 26.22
CA SER A 229 -6.45 2.84 25.84
C SER A 229 -6.65 2.99 24.34
N THR A 230 -5.73 2.47 23.51
CA THR A 230 -5.87 2.55 22.04
C THR A 230 -6.87 1.53 21.49
N LEU A 231 -7.14 0.45 22.24
CA LEU A 231 -8.03 -0.63 21.78
C LEU A 231 -9.49 -0.18 21.63
N SER A 232 -9.89 0.88 22.33
CA SER A 232 -11.23 1.48 22.20
C SER A 232 -11.32 2.51 21.08
N TRP A 233 -10.21 2.86 20.42
CA TRP A 233 -10.25 3.82 19.32
C TRP A 233 -11.04 3.24 18.14
N PRO A 234 -11.98 4.00 17.54
CA PRO A 234 -12.90 3.44 16.55
C PRO A 234 -12.24 2.70 15.37
N PRO A 235 -11.16 3.21 14.74
CA PRO A 235 -10.48 2.48 13.66
C PRO A 235 -9.87 1.15 14.13
N ILE A 236 -9.26 1.14 15.32
CA ILE A 236 -8.61 -0.07 15.89
C ILE A 236 -9.68 -1.09 16.29
N ALA A 237 -10.74 -0.65 16.97
CA ALA A 237 -11.86 -1.51 17.36
C ALA A 237 -12.52 -2.15 16.13
N ARG A 238 -12.71 -1.39 15.05
CA ARG A 238 -13.21 -1.94 13.77
C ARG A 238 -12.23 -2.94 13.16
N ALA A 239 -10.93 -2.65 13.12
CA ALA A 239 -9.93 -3.59 12.62
C ALA A 239 -9.88 -4.90 13.42
N LEU A 240 -10.06 -4.84 14.74
CA LEU A 240 -10.18 -6.02 15.60
C LEU A 240 -11.45 -6.82 15.31
N ARG A 241 -12.59 -6.15 15.05
CA ARG A 241 -13.83 -6.83 14.64
C ARG A 241 -13.65 -7.52 13.28
N PHE A 242 -12.97 -6.89 12.33
CA PHE A 242 -12.58 -7.54 11.08
C PHE A 242 -11.74 -8.78 11.34
N PHE A 243 -10.68 -8.66 12.13
CA PHE A 243 -9.80 -9.77 12.52
C PHE A 243 -10.59 -10.95 13.11
N THR A 244 -11.43 -10.70 14.11
CA THR A 244 -12.27 -11.75 14.71
C THR A 244 -13.22 -12.36 13.68
N SER A 245 -13.91 -11.55 12.88
CA SER A 245 -14.87 -12.05 11.88
C SER A 245 -14.19 -12.93 10.81
N PHE A 246 -12.98 -12.55 10.37
CA PHE A 246 -12.19 -13.31 9.39
C PHE A 246 -11.76 -14.67 9.93
N HIS A 247 -11.24 -14.71 11.17
CA HIS A 247 -10.79 -15.95 11.79
C HIS A 247 -11.94 -16.87 12.23
N CYS A 248 -13.08 -16.32 12.63
CA CYS A 248 -14.29 -17.10 12.92
C CYS A 248 -15.05 -17.54 11.67
N GLY A 249 -14.65 -17.10 10.46
CA GLY A 249 -15.40 -17.36 9.23
C GLY A 249 -16.78 -16.70 9.19
N ASN A 250 -17.00 -15.64 9.98
CA ASN A 250 -18.26 -14.92 10.06
C ASN A 250 -18.38 -13.90 8.91
N TYR A 251 -18.65 -14.42 7.71
CA TYR A 251 -18.77 -13.62 6.48
C TYR A 251 -19.91 -12.60 6.54
N MET A 252 -20.99 -12.89 7.28
CA MET A 252 -22.10 -11.95 7.48
C MET A 252 -21.67 -10.70 8.26
N LEU A 253 -20.94 -10.87 9.36
CA LEU A 253 -20.39 -9.74 10.12
C LEU A 253 -19.32 -9.01 9.32
N TYR A 254 -18.43 -9.74 8.66
CA TYR A 254 -17.37 -9.16 7.83
C TYR A 254 -17.96 -8.26 6.74
N GLY A 255 -18.97 -8.74 6.03
CA GLY A 255 -19.65 -7.98 4.98
C GLY A 255 -20.36 -6.72 5.49
N LYS A 256 -20.99 -6.78 6.67
CA LYS A 256 -21.54 -5.59 7.33
C LYS A 256 -20.45 -4.56 7.66
N LEU A 257 -19.31 -5.00 8.19
CA LEU A 257 -18.18 -4.13 8.48
C LEU A 257 -17.60 -3.52 7.19
N LEU A 258 -17.57 -4.29 6.10
CA LEU A 258 -17.06 -3.85 4.81
C LEU A 258 -17.91 -2.73 4.18
N ALA A 259 -19.23 -2.75 4.40
CA ALA A 259 -20.14 -1.70 3.96
C ALA A 259 -19.84 -0.34 4.63
N GLU A 260 -19.32 -0.36 5.86
CA GLU A 260 -18.92 0.84 6.63
C GLU A 260 -17.42 1.16 6.53
N ALA A 261 -16.65 0.33 5.83
CA ALA A 261 -15.22 0.48 5.71
C ALA A 261 -14.85 1.60 4.74
N THR A 262 -13.79 2.33 5.08
CA THR A 262 -13.17 3.28 4.15
C THR A 262 -12.57 2.54 2.95
N PHE A 263 -12.39 3.25 1.84
CA PHE A 263 -11.81 2.69 0.63
C PHE A 263 -10.45 2.02 0.86
N LEU A 264 -9.57 2.63 1.66
CA LEU A 264 -8.25 2.05 1.96
C LEU A 264 -8.32 0.82 2.88
N GLU A 265 -9.29 0.75 3.80
CA GLU A 265 -9.54 -0.47 4.57
C GLU A 265 -10.02 -1.60 3.66
N LYS A 266 -10.94 -1.31 2.72
CA LYS A 266 -11.36 -2.28 1.69
C LYS A 266 -10.14 -2.75 0.90
N ALA A 267 -9.31 -1.83 0.40
CA ALA A 267 -8.11 -2.15 -0.38
C ALA A 267 -7.11 -3.08 0.36
N LEU A 268 -6.88 -2.86 1.65
CA LEU A 268 -6.08 -3.76 2.49
C LEU A 268 -6.71 -5.15 2.62
N LEU A 269 -8.04 -5.23 2.61
CA LEU A 269 -8.83 -6.44 2.79
C LEU A 269 -9.14 -7.19 1.49
N LEU A 270 -8.62 -6.74 0.34
CA LEU A 270 -8.96 -7.28 -0.98
C LEU A 270 -8.75 -8.80 -1.11
N THR A 271 -7.53 -9.27 -0.90
CA THR A 271 -7.21 -10.71 -1.00
C THR A 271 -7.91 -11.51 0.10
N HIS A 272 -7.96 -10.95 1.31
CA HIS A 272 -8.63 -11.57 2.46
C HIS A 272 -10.15 -11.75 2.23
N SER A 273 -10.80 -10.82 1.54
CA SER A 273 -12.22 -10.92 1.19
C SER A 273 -12.48 -12.07 0.23
N VAL A 274 -11.61 -12.28 -0.76
CA VAL A 274 -11.68 -13.44 -1.65
C VAL A 274 -11.49 -14.76 -0.88
N LYS A 275 -10.51 -14.83 0.03
CA LYS A 275 -10.31 -16.00 0.92
C LYS A 275 -11.56 -16.28 1.76
N LEU A 276 -12.19 -15.24 2.32
CA LEU A 276 -13.37 -15.38 3.15
C LEU A 276 -14.60 -15.81 2.35
N SER A 277 -14.80 -15.25 1.15
CA SER A 277 -15.85 -15.69 0.23
C SER A 277 -15.74 -17.18 -0.08
N LYS A 278 -14.54 -17.69 -0.36
CA LYS A 278 -14.32 -19.13 -0.55
C LYS A 278 -14.68 -19.98 0.68
N ARG A 279 -14.31 -19.53 1.88
CA ARG A 279 -14.71 -20.19 3.14
C ARG A 279 -16.23 -20.16 3.34
N ALA A 280 -16.87 -19.04 3.02
CA ALA A 280 -18.33 -18.91 3.09
C ALA A 280 -19.02 -19.91 2.15
N PHE A 281 -18.53 -20.01 0.91
CA PHE A 281 -19.00 -21.01 -0.06
C PHE A 281 -18.80 -22.45 0.43
N GLN A 282 -17.69 -22.77 1.10
CA GLN A 282 -17.50 -24.09 1.72
C GLN A 282 -18.55 -24.39 2.80
N ILE A 283 -18.93 -23.40 3.60
CA ILE A 283 -19.98 -23.52 4.62
C ILE A 283 -21.34 -23.70 3.95
N MET A 284 -21.67 -22.86 2.98
CA MET A 284 -22.93 -22.92 2.22
C MET A 284 -23.07 -24.24 1.45
N SER A 285 -21.98 -24.73 0.84
CA SER A 285 -21.94 -26.03 0.16
C SER A 285 -22.28 -27.20 1.07
N LYS A 286 -22.05 -27.09 2.38
CA LYS A 286 -22.46 -28.11 3.35
C LYS A 286 -23.90 -27.92 3.81
N ALA A 287 -24.32 -26.68 4.01
CA ALA A 287 -25.65 -26.35 4.55
C ALA A 287 -26.77 -26.52 3.51
N TYR A 288 -26.52 -26.16 2.26
CA TYR A 288 -27.52 -26.07 1.19
C TYR A 288 -27.31 -27.10 0.06
N ASN A 289 -26.57 -28.19 0.31
CA ASN A 289 -26.20 -29.19 -0.71
C ASN A 289 -27.36 -29.89 -1.45
N LYS A 290 -28.59 -29.74 -0.98
CA LYS A 290 -29.82 -30.33 -1.56
C LYS A 290 -30.79 -29.27 -2.09
N GLN A 291 -30.41 -28.00 -2.05
CA GLN A 291 -31.27 -26.87 -2.36
C GLN A 291 -30.58 -25.89 -3.29
N SER A 292 -31.39 -25.17 -4.06
CA SER A 292 -30.93 -24.01 -4.82
C SER A 292 -31.15 -22.77 -3.99
N VAL A 293 -30.11 -21.94 -3.84
CA VAL A 293 -30.22 -20.66 -3.14
C VAL A 293 -30.30 -19.55 -4.17
N PRO A 294 -31.26 -18.62 -4.08
CA PRO A 294 -31.33 -17.46 -4.97
C PRO A 294 -30.02 -16.67 -4.97
N LEU A 295 -29.60 -16.21 -6.15
CA LEU A 295 -28.35 -15.46 -6.32
C LEU A 295 -28.33 -14.18 -5.45
N ASP A 296 -29.47 -13.49 -5.38
CA ASP A 296 -29.60 -12.24 -4.63
C ASP A 296 -29.42 -12.45 -3.13
N ASP A 297 -29.87 -13.58 -2.58
CA ASP A 297 -29.64 -13.93 -1.17
C ASP A 297 -28.15 -14.11 -0.88
N VAL A 298 -27.42 -14.79 -1.78
CA VAL A 298 -25.97 -14.99 -1.63
C VAL A 298 -25.21 -13.67 -1.74
N LEU A 299 -25.60 -12.80 -2.66
CA LEU A 299 -25.02 -11.44 -2.77
C LEU A 299 -25.28 -10.62 -1.50
N ASN A 300 -26.50 -10.69 -0.96
CA ASN A 300 -26.86 -10.03 0.30
C ASN A 300 -26.08 -10.58 1.50
N TRP A 301 -25.69 -11.86 1.49
CA TRP A 301 -24.91 -12.46 2.57
C TRP A 301 -23.42 -12.13 2.50
N LEU A 302 -22.86 -12.07 1.28
CA LEU A 302 -21.43 -11.84 1.06
C LEU A 302 -21.05 -10.36 0.97
N CYS A 303 -22.02 -9.43 0.95
CA CYS A 303 -21.90 -7.97 1.08
C CYS A 303 -20.56 -7.36 0.60
N GLY A 304 -20.60 -6.61 -0.50
CA GLY A 304 -19.41 -6.01 -1.11
C GLY A 304 -18.75 -6.90 -2.17
N VAL A 305 -19.41 -7.97 -2.57
CA VAL A 305 -19.10 -8.77 -3.76
C VAL A 305 -20.19 -8.51 -4.79
N ASP A 306 -19.81 -8.19 -6.01
CA ASP A 306 -20.75 -8.00 -7.12
C ASP A 306 -21.01 -9.31 -7.87
N ARG A 307 -21.96 -9.27 -8.82
CA ARG A 307 -22.32 -10.44 -9.60
C ARG A 307 -21.15 -10.97 -10.43
N GLU A 308 -20.31 -10.10 -11.00
CA GLU A 308 -19.18 -10.53 -11.82
C GLU A 308 -18.12 -11.26 -10.97
N THR A 309 -17.76 -10.69 -9.82
CA THR A 309 -16.85 -11.37 -8.89
C THR A 309 -17.42 -12.72 -8.45
N LEU A 310 -18.71 -12.78 -8.15
CA LEU A 310 -19.38 -14.02 -7.73
C LEU A 310 -19.35 -15.10 -8.82
N VAL A 311 -19.46 -14.71 -10.10
CA VAL A 311 -19.27 -15.64 -11.24
C VAL A 311 -17.86 -16.23 -11.22
N HIS A 312 -16.84 -15.40 -11.01
CA HIS A 312 -15.45 -15.87 -10.95
C HIS A 312 -15.20 -16.83 -9.78
N VAL A 313 -15.80 -16.53 -8.61
CA VAL A 313 -15.77 -17.43 -7.44
C VAL A 313 -16.47 -18.75 -7.77
N CYS A 314 -17.69 -18.74 -8.31
CA CYS A 314 -18.41 -19.97 -8.64
C CYS A 314 -17.65 -20.82 -9.67
N ARG A 315 -17.09 -20.19 -10.71
CA ARG A 315 -16.26 -20.87 -11.73
C ARG A 315 -15.03 -21.53 -11.14
N SER A 316 -14.31 -20.87 -10.23
CA SER A 316 -13.12 -21.46 -9.61
C SER A 316 -13.44 -22.64 -8.69
N LEU A 317 -14.67 -22.67 -8.17
CA LEU A 317 -15.19 -23.72 -7.31
C LEU A 317 -15.94 -24.83 -8.06
N ASN A 318 -16.05 -24.74 -9.39
CA ASN A 318 -16.88 -25.62 -10.22
C ASN A 318 -18.35 -25.69 -9.76
N ILE A 319 -18.91 -24.56 -9.35
CA ILE A 319 -20.30 -24.41 -8.92
C ILE A 319 -21.12 -23.82 -10.08
N GLU A 320 -22.23 -24.49 -10.41
CA GLU A 320 -23.18 -24.01 -11.42
C GLU A 320 -24.02 -22.85 -10.85
N MET A 321 -24.07 -21.77 -11.61
CA MET A 321 -24.78 -20.54 -11.24
C MET A 321 -25.68 -20.08 -12.40
N SER A 322 -26.94 -19.80 -12.08
CA SER A 322 -27.92 -19.22 -13.00
C SER A 322 -28.62 -18.01 -12.34
N THR A 323 -29.93 -18.08 -12.13
CA THR A 323 -30.68 -17.22 -11.18
C THR A 323 -30.57 -17.71 -9.74
N SER A 324 -30.09 -18.95 -9.56
CA SER A 324 -29.79 -19.57 -8.28
C SER A 324 -28.43 -20.28 -8.31
N ILE A 325 -27.84 -20.49 -7.15
CA ILE A 325 -26.61 -21.25 -6.96
C ILE A 325 -26.97 -22.68 -6.54
N HIS A 326 -26.49 -23.66 -7.30
CA HIS A 326 -26.63 -25.07 -6.97
C HIS A 326 -25.40 -25.56 -6.22
N PHE A 327 -25.50 -25.59 -4.90
CA PHE A 327 -24.41 -26.04 -4.06
C PHE A 327 -24.24 -27.57 -4.16
N LYS A 328 -23.05 -28.01 -4.60
CA LYS A 328 -22.63 -29.43 -4.55
C LYS A 328 -21.57 -29.59 -3.47
N ILE A 329 -21.54 -30.75 -2.79
CA ILE A 329 -20.43 -31.10 -1.91
C ILE A 329 -19.21 -31.33 -2.81
N ALA A 330 -18.28 -30.38 -2.82
CA ALA A 330 -17.03 -30.47 -3.57
C ALA A 330 -15.85 -30.18 -2.66
N THR A 331 -14.71 -30.81 -2.95
CA THR A 331 -13.43 -30.47 -2.35
C THR A 331 -12.97 -29.13 -2.92
N ILE A 332 -13.35 -28.05 -2.24
CA ILE A 332 -13.08 -26.69 -2.69
C ILE A 332 -11.60 -26.37 -2.52
N SER A 333 -10.94 -26.02 -3.63
CA SER A 333 -9.58 -25.48 -3.63
C SER A 333 -9.53 -24.20 -2.78
N THR A 334 -8.59 -24.15 -1.85
CA THR A 334 -8.31 -22.96 -1.03
C THR A 334 -7.36 -21.98 -1.71
N ARG A 335 -6.85 -22.30 -2.91
CA ARG A 335 -5.95 -21.40 -3.65
C ARG A 335 -6.72 -20.16 -4.12
N GLU A 336 -6.14 -19.00 -3.88
CA GLU A 336 -6.66 -17.73 -4.40
C GLU A 336 -6.65 -17.74 -5.93
N SER A 337 -7.73 -17.25 -6.54
CA SER A 337 -7.80 -17.08 -7.98
C SER A 337 -7.52 -15.61 -8.31
N ARG A 338 -6.53 -15.35 -9.15
CA ARG A 338 -6.22 -13.98 -9.59
C ARG A 338 -7.39 -13.30 -10.28
N ASN A 339 -8.22 -14.08 -10.99
CA ASN A 339 -9.42 -13.55 -11.64
C ASN A 339 -10.48 -13.05 -10.63
N GLU A 340 -10.61 -13.72 -9.48
CA GLU A 340 -11.51 -13.25 -8.42
C GLU A 340 -11.00 -11.95 -7.80
N VAL A 341 -9.69 -11.91 -7.49
CA VAL A 341 -9.04 -10.72 -6.91
C VAL A 341 -9.14 -9.54 -7.87
N LYS A 342 -8.87 -9.76 -9.17
CA LYS A 342 -8.98 -8.74 -10.21
C LYS A 342 -10.41 -8.22 -10.33
N SER A 343 -11.39 -9.10 -10.46
CA SER A 343 -12.81 -8.72 -10.58
C SER A 343 -13.28 -7.91 -9.37
N LEU A 344 -12.93 -8.35 -8.15
CA LEU A 344 -13.26 -7.62 -6.92
C LEU A 344 -12.57 -6.25 -6.85
N ALA A 345 -11.29 -6.19 -7.24
CA ALA A 345 -10.53 -4.94 -7.28
C ALA A 345 -11.13 -3.95 -8.29
N THR A 346 -11.51 -4.43 -9.47
CA THR A 346 -12.20 -3.62 -10.49
C THR A 346 -13.53 -3.10 -9.95
N TYR A 347 -14.33 -3.95 -9.30
CA TYR A 347 -15.60 -3.55 -8.70
C TYR A 347 -15.42 -2.47 -7.64
N TRP A 348 -14.52 -2.66 -6.67
CA TRP A 348 -14.29 -1.66 -5.61
C TRP A 348 -13.65 -0.37 -6.11
N SER A 349 -12.83 -0.45 -7.16
CA SER A 349 -12.22 0.72 -7.79
C SER A 349 -13.21 1.52 -8.66
N SER A 350 -14.44 1.02 -8.86
CA SER A 350 -15.51 1.77 -9.54
C SER A 350 -16.08 2.91 -8.69
N GLU A 351 -15.95 2.83 -7.36
CA GLU A 351 -16.23 3.95 -6.47
C GLU A 351 -15.23 5.07 -6.76
N ARG A 352 -15.68 6.22 -7.27
CA ARG A 352 -14.78 7.36 -7.53
C ARG A 352 -14.21 7.88 -6.23
N VAL A 353 -12.89 7.89 -6.12
CA VAL A 353 -12.18 8.45 -4.97
C VAL A 353 -11.14 9.46 -5.45
N ASN A 354 -11.03 10.60 -4.76
CA ASN A 354 -9.93 11.54 -4.99
C ASN A 354 -8.64 10.91 -4.44
N THR A 355 -7.78 10.44 -5.35
CA THR A 355 -6.54 9.72 -5.01
C THR A 355 -5.54 10.58 -4.27
N THR A 356 -5.47 11.88 -4.59
CA THR A 356 -4.60 12.82 -3.90
C THR A 356 -5.05 13.04 -2.46
N GLU A 357 -6.35 13.25 -2.22
CA GLU A 357 -6.92 13.38 -0.87
C GLU A 357 -6.83 12.08 -0.06
N CYS A 358 -6.84 10.92 -0.74
CA CYS A 358 -6.58 9.66 -0.08
C CYS A 358 -5.18 9.57 0.50
N ILE A 359 -4.18 10.13 -0.18
CA ILE A 359 -2.78 9.99 0.22
C ILE A 359 -2.34 11.13 1.12
N VAL A 360 -2.49 12.36 0.62
CA VAL A 360 -1.99 13.59 1.24
C VAL A 360 -3.10 14.20 2.10
N LYS A 361 -3.29 13.63 3.29
CA LYS A 361 -4.16 14.20 4.33
C LYS A 361 -3.40 15.27 5.11
N THR A 362 -4.08 16.40 5.38
CA THR A 362 -3.57 17.53 6.17
C THR A 362 -3.72 17.29 7.67
#